data_AF-A0A9P1F4Z6-F1
#
_entry.id   AF-A0A9P1F4Z6-F1
#
_cell.length_a   1.000
_cell.length_b   1.000
_cell.length_c   1.000
_cell.angle_alpha   90.00
_cell.angle_beta   90.00
_cell.angle_gamma   90.00
#
_symmetry.space_group_name_H-M   'P 1'
#
loop_
_entity.id
_entity.type
_entity.pdbx_description
1 polymer ?
#
loop_
_entity_poly.entity_id
_entity_poly.type
_entity_poly.pdbx_seq_one_letter_code
_entity_poly.pdbx_strand_id
1 'polypeptide(L)'
;MNRKSFGGKKFIGRHHKIDAKQLPRKKSRFARLDPDIQSRYDGFDDEPSVPARSGVPSSCSRCVIVNPSRHASVARTAVADAEIAHKISVIACATIFDKKWLTEQLNQRIENFKPLLWSVTRCNDIEFYVRDEDSAAAIKANSRRIVHQESGHKVIFLVHSIPAPWMRLKRREVDIINKVVDKRFDEESRVLDLSNFHDDNEFTSRNMVMQITKGNVMLAVLDRIDDKYGNAVALSLANNRLRHLDFSAALVPIAKFVKELDLSNNLISFEREIDKLSGLPVERLFLEGNAICETFTQKDAYLRCNLLDGVEVQPLVTEPDTKNKNLIPFKAGHYPNDEIRLLIDKFVAGYFEIYDGPHGQKTRRSLRDLYDTDASQFTLTISNLVGLKHQRYHSDKIYYQYLQMSHNLLTHKFSSRSSEARVARGSREIAVALSKLPTSKHFMDTLLVDVFLFTSEILGFTVQGLFQDGELDESVVQQSSCFTRTFIVTPRAEGAVTVLSDQLFISSASSERIISYKKLLHQAITHGSETELVDAVQAVQIGMDRLGFDGAPPAEVREQMVKAFREFTNMNVQYATKCLSDFEWNYEASAA
;
A
#
# COMPACT_ATOMS: atom_id res chain seq x y z
N MET A 1 -58.13 35.36 -37.97
CA MET A 1 -58.16 35.73 -39.40
C MET A 1 -56.96 35.11 -40.10
N ASN A 2 -57.26 34.30 -41.12
CA ASN A 2 -56.32 33.61 -42.01
C ASN A 2 -55.52 34.56 -42.92
N ARG A 3 -54.29 34.16 -43.26
CA ARG A 3 -53.69 34.12 -44.62
C ARG A 3 -52.29 33.47 -44.50
N LYS A 4 -52.10 32.21 -44.94
CA LYS A 4 -51.74 31.75 -46.30
C LYS A 4 -50.48 32.45 -46.86
N SER A 5 -49.52 31.85 -47.56
CA SER A 5 -49.09 30.50 -47.95
C SER A 5 -48.10 30.68 -49.12
N PHE A 6 -47.24 29.70 -49.38
CA PHE A 6 -46.40 29.46 -50.59
C PHE A 6 -45.08 30.28 -50.70
N GLY A 7 -43.92 29.72 -51.07
CA GLY A 7 -43.57 28.41 -51.61
C GLY A 7 -42.95 28.51 -53.02
N GLY A 8 -41.70 28.03 -53.19
CA GLY A 8 -41.02 27.76 -54.50
C GLY A 8 -39.71 28.55 -54.68
N LYS A 9 -38.57 28.01 -55.15
CA LYS A 9 -38.27 26.81 -55.97
C LYS A 9 -36.85 26.28 -55.71
N LYS A 10 -36.70 24.97 -55.98
CA LYS A 10 -35.49 24.13 -56.07
C LYS A 10 -34.48 24.62 -57.12
N PHE A 11 -33.19 24.28 -56.97
CA PHE A 11 -32.43 23.51 -57.97
C PHE A 11 -31.22 22.78 -57.35
N ILE A 12 -30.96 21.61 -57.91
CA ILE A 12 -30.00 20.55 -57.56
C ILE A 12 -28.65 20.81 -58.22
N GLY A 13 -27.52 20.39 -57.62
CA GLY A 13 -26.31 20.14 -58.43
C GLY A 13 -24.95 19.98 -57.73
N ARG A 14 -24.57 18.72 -57.52
CA ARG A 14 -23.21 18.13 -57.66
C ARG A 14 -22.14 18.30 -56.56
N HIS A 15 -21.84 17.14 -55.98
CA HIS A 15 -20.57 16.68 -55.39
C HIS A 15 -19.31 17.17 -56.10
N HIS A 16 -18.22 17.39 -55.35
CA HIS A 16 -16.90 16.77 -55.56
C HIS A 16 -16.12 16.74 -54.22
N LYS A 17 -15.59 15.55 -53.88
CA LYS A 17 -14.58 15.33 -52.81
C LYS A 17 -13.25 15.97 -53.24
N ILE A 18 -12.40 16.36 -52.29
CA ILE A 18 -10.93 16.12 -52.31
C ILE A 18 -10.35 16.43 -50.91
N ASP A 19 -9.43 15.57 -50.50
CA ASP A 19 -8.66 15.52 -49.26
C ASP A 19 -7.79 16.75 -48.96
N ALA A 20 -7.57 17.01 -47.66
CA ALA A 20 -6.62 18.00 -47.18
C ALA A 20 -5.46 17.34 -46.41
N LYS A 21 -4.29 17.25 -47.06
CA LYS A 21 -2.97 17.32 -46.42
C LYS A 21 -2.17 18.42 -47.12
N GLN A 22 -1.72 19.42 -46.36
CA GLN A 22 -0.34 19.97 -46.35
C GLN A 22 -0.26 21.44 -45.85
N LEU A 23 0.49 21.61 -44.73
CA LEU A 23 1.54 22.64 -44.45
C LEU A 23 1.15 24.15 -44.32
N PRO A 24 2.03 25.06 -43.81
CA PRO A 24 3.18 24.97 -42.86
C PRO A 24 3.28 26.12 -41.79
N ARG A 25 4.35 26.03 -40.98
CA ARG A 25 4.89 26.96 -39.95
C ARG A 25 5.34 28.35 -40.45
N LYS A 26 5.20 29.39 -39.59
CA LYS A 26 6.03 30.62 -39.34
C LYS A 26 5.18 31.56 -38.45
N LYS A 27 5.63 32.47 -37.58
CA LYS A 27 6.92 32.99 -37.07
C LYS A 27 6.55 33.83 -35.83
N SER A 28 7.35 33.82 -34.76
CA SER A 28 7.29 34.88 -33.74
C SER A 28 8.05 36.11 -34.23
N ARG A 29 7.61 37.31 -33.83
CA ARG A 29 8.43 38.53 -33.86
C ARG A 29 7.88 39.62 -32.91
N PHE A 30 8.77 40.03 -32.00
CA PHE A 30 8.95 41.34 -31.35
C PHE A 30 8.06 41.80 -30.19
N ALA A 31 8.72 41.93 -29.03
CA ALA A 31 8.88 43.17 -28.25
C ALA A 31 10.09 42.98 -27.31
N ARG A 32 10.97 43.92 -26.94
CA ARG A 32 11.49 45.23 -27.40
C ARG A 32 12.51 45.67 -26.31
N LEU A 33 13.35 46.68 -26.61
CA LEU A 33 14.26 47.48 -25.75
C LEU A 33 15.69 46.90 -25.58
N ASP A 34 16.78 47.66 -25.64
CA ASP A 34 17.16 48.97 -26.21
C ASP A 34 18.71 48.95 -26.32
N PRO A 35 19.36 49.69 -27.23
CA PRO A 35 20.80 49.66 -27.45
C PRO A 35 21.50 50.86 -26.83
N ASP A 36 22.46 50.64 -25.94
CA ASP A 36 23.53 51.62 -25.71
C ASP A 36 24.75 51.02 -25.00
N ILE A 37 25.90 51.61 -25.34
CA ILE A 37 27.24 51.51 -24.74
C ILE A 37 28.21 50.53 -25.43
N GLN A 38 29.03 51.19 -26.24
CA GLN A 38 30.20 50.77 -26.98
C GLN A 38 31.47 50.93 -26.12
N SER A 39 32.45 50.04 -26.34
CA SER A 39 33.91 50.19 -26.14
C SER A 39 34.49 50.36 -24.72
N ARG A 40 35.51 49.56 -24.40
CA ARG A 40 36.93 49.95 -24.27
C ARG A 40 37.69 48.87 -23.50
N TYR A 41 38.71 48.28 -24.10
CA TYR A 41 40.13 48.45 -23.73
C TYR A 41 40.96 47.38 -24.46
N ASP A 42 41.76 47.85 -25.41
CA ASP A 42 42.89 47.16 -26.03
C ASP A 42 44.07 47.02 -25.05
N GLY A 43 44.93 46.02 -25.28
CA GLY A 43 46.37 46.29 -25.37
C GLY A 43 47.36 45.41 -24.60
N PHE A 44 48.30 44.84 -25.39
CA PHE A 44 49.73 44.54 -25.11
C PHE A 44 50.08 43.29 -24.27
N ASP A 45 51.08 42.45 -24.57
CA ASP A 45 52.01 42.22 -25.70
C ASP A 45 52.83 40.93 -25.38
N ASP A 46 53.24 40.19 -26.44
CA ASP A 46 54.49 39.43 -26.74
C ASP A 46 55.42 38.89 -25.61
N GLU A 47 56.06 37.70 -25.62
CA GLU A 47 56.92 36.95 -26.60
C GLU A 47 57.36 35.59 -25.92
N PRO A 48 58.25 34.69 -26.43
CA PRO A 48 58.18 33.82 -27.63
C PRO A 48 58.47 32.29 -27.35
N SER A 49 58.40 31.51 -28.44
CA SER A 49 58.66 30.06 -28.73
C SER A 49 59.94 29.43 -28.12
N VAL A 50 60.14 28.10 -27.94
CA VAL A 50 60.38 26.96 -28.90
C VAL A 50 60.41 25.58 -28.14
N PRO A 51 60.55 24.35 -28.73
CA PRO A 51 59.79 23.61 -29.76
C PRO A 51 59.16 22.26 -29.29
N ALA A 52 58.39 21.68 -30.21
CA ALA A 52 57.61 20.44 -30.21
C ALA A 52 58.28 19.11 -29.79
N ARG A 53 57.47 18.24 -29.17
CA ARG A 53 57.42 16.80 -29.49
C ARG A 53 55.97 16.28 -29.48
N SER A 54 55.67 15.55 -30.53
CA SER A 54 54.41 14.97 -31.01
C SER A 54 53.72 13.98 -30.08
N GLY A 55 52.38 13.96 -30.08
CA GLY A 55 51.60 12.80 -29.64
C GLY A 55 50.12 13.03 -29.30
N VAL A 56 49.28 13.28 -30.32
CA VAL A 56 47.83 12.95 -30.45
C VAL A 56 46.86 13.26 -29.29
N PRO A 57 45.89 14.18 -29.46
CA PRO A 57 44.94 14.55 -28.42
C PRO A 57 43.68 13.67 -28.37
N SER A 58 43.25 13.43 -27.14
CA SER A 58 41.89 13.07 -26.75
C SER A 58 40.88 14.14 -27.17
N SER A 59 39.80 13.76 -27.87
CA SER A 59 38.59 14.56 -27.88
C SER A 59 37.34 13.71 -27.62
N CYS A 60 36.70 14.09 -26.52
CA CYS A 60 35.35 13.72 -26.14
C CYS A 60 34.39 14.15 -27.26
N SER A 61 33.64 13.19 -27.82
CA SER A 61 32.62 13.45 -28.83
C SER A 61 31.31 12.76 -28.45
N ARG A 62 30.27 13.58 -28.33
CA ARG A 62 28.84 13.28 -28.18
C ARG A 62 28.43 11.96 -28.83
N CYS A 63 27.84 11.05 -28.05
CA CYS A 63 27.15 9.89 -28.60
C CYS A 63 25.88 10.32 -29.33
N VAL A 64 25.96 10.27 -30.65
CA VAL A 64 24.83 10.26 -31.58
C VAL A 64 24.07 8.95 -31.39
N ILE A 65 22.74 9.04 -31.28
CA ILE A 65 21.83 7.89 -31.29
C ILE A 65 21.91 7.24 -32.67
N VAL A 66 22.52 6.06 -32.74
CA VAL A 66 22.51 5.20 -33.93
C VAL A 66 21.58 4.01 -33.66
N ASN A 67 20.53 3.89 -34.47
CA ASN A 67 19.66 2.72 -34.51
C ASN A 67 20.46 1.44 -34.78
N PRO A 68 20.37 0.38 -33.96
CA PRO A 68 20.97 -0.90 -34.30
C PRO A 68 19.92 -1.76 -35.02
N SER A 69 19.82 -1.60 -36.35
CA SER A 69 19.39 -2.70 -37.21
C SER A 69 20.63 -3.22 -37.93
N ARG A 70 20.87 -4.54 -37.82
CA ARG A 70 21.93 -5.34 -38.47
C ARG A 70 23.30 -5.36 -37.79
N HIS A 71 23.44 -6.23 -36.79
CA HIS A 71 24.65 -7.05 -36.64
C HIS A 71 24.24 -8.49 -36.31
N ALA A 72 24.06 -9.27 -37.36
CA ALA A 72 23.77 -10.69 -37.30
C ALA A 72 24.78 -11.45 -38.16
N SER A 73 26.05 -11.48 -37.75
CA SER A 73 27.04 -12.41 -38.31
C SER A 73 28.35 -12.26 -37.57
N VAL A 74 28.55 -13.07 -36.53
CA VAL A 74 29.78 -13.81 -36.11
C VAL A 74 29.50 -14.36 -34.70
N ALA A 75 28.59 -15.35 -34.58
CA ALA A 75 28.39 -16.16 -33.36
C ALA A 75 27.47 -17.40 -33.60
N ARG A 76 27.26 -17.84 -34.84
CA ARG A 76 26.12 -18.73 -35.18
C ARG A 76 26.36 -20.23 -35.07
N THR A 77 27.51 -20.71 -34.59
CA THR A 77 27.76 -22.17 -34.55
C THR A 77 27.69 -22.80 -33.16
N ALA A 78 27.53 -22.03 -32.08
CA ALA A 78 27.37 -22.57 -30.71
C ALA A 78 26.05 -22.19 -30.01
N VAL A 79 25.24 -21.29 -30.59
CA VAL A 79 24.10 -20.63 -29.91
C VAL A 79 22.73 -21.16 -30.39
N ALA A 80 22.69 -22.13 -31.31
CA ALA A 80 21.42 -22.61 -31.87
C ALA A 80 20.56 -23.40 -30.85
N ASP A 81 21.17 -24.02 -29.85
CA ASP A 81 20.49 -24.86 -28.84
C ASP A 81 20.44 -24.24 -27.44
N ALA A 82 20.89 -22.99 -27.29
CA ALA A 82 20.87 -22.30 -26.00
C ALA A 82 19.42 -21.99 -25.59
N GLU A 83 19.08 -22.29 -24.33
CA GLU A 83 17.85 -21.82 -23.72
C GLU A 83 17.82 -20.27 -23.77
N ILE A 84 16.67 -19.68 -24.04
CA ILE A 84 16.50 -18.23 -24.06
C ILE A 84 16.02 -17.79 -22.68
N ALA A 85 16.66 -16.77 -22.12
CA ALA A 85 16.21 -16.09 -20.92
C ALA A 85 16.01 -14.60 -21.20
N HIS A 86 15.13 -13.95 -20.44
CA HIS A 86 14.86 -12.52 -20.57
C HIS A 86 15.57 -11.77 -19.46
N LYS A 87 16.63 -11.03 -19.82
CA LYS A 87 17.34 -10.15 -18.91
C LYS A 87 16.55 -8.86 -18.72
N ILE A 88 16.24 -8.56 -17.46
CA ILE A 88 15.58 -7.34 -17.02
C ILE A 88 16.63 -6.44 -16.37
N SER A 89 16.75 -5.21 -16.87
CA SER A 89 17.58 -4.16 -16.27
C SER A 89 16.69 -3.00 -15.82
N VAL A 90 16.81 -2.60 -14.56
CA VAL A 90 16.08 -1.49 -13.93
C VAL A 90 17.05 -0.32 -13.73
N ILE A 91 16.83 0.76 -14.46
CA ILE A 91 17.85 1.81 -14.65
C ILE A 91 17.96 2.74 -13.44
N ALA A 92 19.16 2.93 -12.92
CA ALA A 92 19.56 3.92 -11.90
C ALA A 92 18.67 3.91 -10.64
N CYS A 93 18.33 2.71 -10.16
CA CYS A 93 17.30 2.51 -9.14
C CYS A 93 17.82 1.90 -7.83
N ALA A 94 19.01 1.29 -7.80
CA ALA A 94 19.47 0.52 -6.65
C ALA A 94 19.70 1.35 -5.37
N THR A 95 19.87 2.68 -5.51
CA THR A 95 19.97 3.62 -4.39
C THR A 95 18.65 4.28 -4.02
N ILE A 96 17.59 4.06 -4.81
CA ILE A 96 16.28 4.69 -4.65
C ILE A 96 15.35 3.79 -3.84
N PHE A 97 15.37 2.50 -4.10
CA PHE A 97 14.58 1.48 -3.41
C PHE A 97 15.33 0.15 -3.41
N ASP A 98 15.02 -0.70 -2.43
CA ASP A 98 15.70 -1.98 -2.25
C ASP A 98 15.07 -3.11 -3.09
N LYS A 99 15.73 -4.28 -3.04
CA LYS A 99 15.26 -5.53 -3.67
C LYS A 99 13.84 -5.87 -3.24
N LYS A 100 13.57 -5.82 -1.93
CA LYS A 100 12.30 -6.23 -1.31
C LYS A 100 11.13 -5.42 -1.85
N TRP A 101 11.24 -4.09 -1.86
CA TRP A 101 10.22 -3.19 -2.36
C TRP A 101 9.88 -3.47 -3.84
N LEU A 102 10.91 -3.63 -4.68
CA LEU A 102 10.69 -3.89 -6.10
C LEU A 102 10.00 -5.25 -6.32
N THR A 103 10.41 -6.29 -5.58
CA THR A 103 9.77 -7.60 -5.62
C THR A 103 8.29 -7.51 -5.25
N GLU A 104 7.94 -6.80 -4.17
CA GLU A 104 6.56 -6.60 -3.74
C GLU A 104 5.72 -5.88 -4.81
N GLN A 105 6.26 -4.83 -5.42
CA GLN A 105 5.56 -4.11 -6.49
C GLN A 105 5.32 -4.97 -7.74
N LEU A 106 6.26 -5.85 -8.08
CA LEU A 106 6.12 -6.76 -9.22
C LEU A 106 5.15 -7.91 -8.90
N ASN A 107 5.22 -8.49 -7.71
CA ASN A 107 4.30 -9.56 -7.27
C ASN A 107 2.83 -9.13 -7.25
N GLN A 108 2.53 -7.85 -6.99
CA GLN A 108 1.16 -7.33 -7.03
C GLN A 108 0.56 -7.25 -8.45
N ARG A 109 1.41 -7.34 -9.49
CA ARG A 109 1.02 -7.04 -10.89
C ARG A 109 1.32 -8.19 -11.85
N ILE A 110 2.15 -9.14 -11.43
CA ILE A 110 2.64 -10.24 -12.26
C ILE A 110 2.42 -11.53 -11.47
N GLU A 111 1.62 -12.40 -12.05
CA GLU A 111 1.38 -13.73 -11.51
C GLU A 111 2.64 -14.59 -11.68
N ASN A 112 2.97 -15.41 -10.68
CA ASN A 112 4.09 -16.35 -10.71
C ASN A 112 5.48 -15.74 -11.01
N PHE A 113 5.72 -14.50 -10.58
CA PHE A 113 7.01 -13.83 -10.75
C PHE A 113 8.14 -14.59 -10.04
N LYS A 114 9.08 -15.14 -10.83
CA LYS A 114 10.21 -15.96 -10.37
C LYS A 114 11.54 -15.40 -10.89
N PRO A 115 12.08 -14.34 -10.27
CA PRO A 115 13.34 -13.73 -10.70
C PRO A 115 14.54 -14.63 -10.38
N LEU A 116 15.51 -14.67 -11.29
CA LEU A 116 16.77 -15.42 -11.16
C LEU A 116 17.96 -14.46 -11.20
N LEU A 117 19.04 -14.83 -10.50
CA LEU A 117 20.35 -14.15 -10.57
C LEU A 117 20.27 -12.64 -10.34
N TRP A 118 19.66 -12.25 -9.21
CA TRP A 118 19.54 -10.85 -8.84
C TRP A 118 20.93 -10.25 -8.57
N SER A 119 21.25 -9.14 -9.24
CA SER A 119 22.49 -8.41 -9.03
C SER A 119 22.29 -6.90 -9.13
N VAL A 120 23.25 -6.15 -8.61
CA VAL A 120 23.34 -4.69 -8.77
C VAL A 120 24.61 -4.37 -9.53
N THR A 121 24.48 -3.60 -10.62
CA THR A 121 25.63 -3.19 -11.44
C THR A 121 26.38 -2.02 -10.79
N ARG A 122 27.59 -1.74 -11.26
CA ARG A 122 28.37 -0.57 -10.81
C ARG A 122 27.68 0.78 -11.10
N CYS A 123 26.73 0.80 -12.03
CA CYS A 123 25.94 1.98 -12.37
C CYS A 123 24.68 2.12 -11.50
N ASN A 124 24.54 1.31 -10.45
CA ASN A 124 23.34 1.22 -9.61
C ASN A 124 22.07 0.78 -10.37
N ASP A 125 22.24 0.01 -11.45
CA ASP A 125 21.13 -0.67 -12.09
C ASP A 125 20.87 -2.00 -11.39
N ILE A 126 19.60 -2.37 -11.25
CA ILE A 126 19.21 -3.70 -10.78
C ILE A 126 19.07 -4.61 -11.99
N GLU A 127 19.70 -5.79 -11.97
CA GLU A 127 19.58 -6.79 -13.03
C GLU A 127 19.12 -8.13 -12.48
N PHE A 128 18.18 -8.76 -13.19
CA PHE A 128 17.72 -10.12 -12.93
C PHE A 128 17.16 -10.75 -14.21
N TYR A 129 16.88 -12.05 -14.15
CA TYR A 129 16.43 -12.84 -15.29
C TYR A 129 15.07 -13.45 -15.01
N VAL A 130 14.22 -13.54 -16.03
CA VAL A 130 13.01 -14.38 -16.03
C VAL A 130 13.08 -15.34 -17.21
N ARG A 131 12.55 -16.55 -17.04
CA ARG A 131 12.63 -17.60 -18.08
C ARG A 131 11.45 -17.54 -19.04
N ASP A 132 10.29 -17.11 -18.56
CA ASP A 132 9.05 -17.07 -19.33
C ASP A 132 8.85 -15.72 -20.03
N GLU A 133 8.38 -15.80 -21.28
CA GLU A 133 8.14 -14.63 -22.12
C GLU A 133 6.96 -13.79 -21.60
N ASP A 134 5.97 -14.43 -20.98
CA ASP A 134 4.78 -13.76 -20.43
C ASP A 134 5.14 -12.84 -19.26
N SER A 135 5.94 -13.30 -18.28
CA SER A 135 6.46 -12.43 -17.21
C SER A 135 7.31 -11.31 -17.80
N ALA A 136 8.18 -11.61 -18.77
CA ALA A 136 9.02 -10.57 -19.39
C ALA A 136 8.18 -9.48 -20.08
N ALA A 137 7.13 -9.87 -20.79
CA ALA A 137 6.18 -8.96 -21.42
C ALA A 137 5.38 -8.15 -20.38
N ALA A 138 4.93 -8.79 -19.30
CA ALA A 138 4.23 -8.14 -18.20
C ALA A 138 5.11 -7.12 -17.46
N ILE A 139 6.38 -7.44 -17.19
CA ILE A 139 7.37 -6.51 -16.63
C ILE A 139 7.54 -5.31 -17.55
N LYS A 140 7.74 -5.55 -18.85
CA LYS A 140 7.90 -4.49 -19.85
C LYS A 140 6.67 -3.57 -19.91
N ALA A 141 5.46 -4.13 -19.83
CA ALA A 141 4.21 -3.39 -19.81
C ALA A 141 4.05 -2.49 -18.56
N ASN A 142 4.70 -2.85 -17.45
CA ASN A 142 4.71 -2.08 -16.20
C ASN A 142 5.79 -0.98 -16.14
N SER A 143 6.60 -0.84 -17.19
CA SER A 143 7.60 0.23 -17.29
C SER A 143 6.96 1.62 -17.21
N ARG A 144 7.47 2.46 -16.31
CA ARG A 144 6.99 3.80 -15.92
C ARG A 144 5.61 3.83 -15.24
N ARG A 145 5.02 2.67 -14.92
CA ARG A 145 3.72 2.58 -14.21
C ARG A 145 3.91 2.38 -12.70
N ILE A 146 5.01 1.75 -12.29
CA ILE A 146 5.42 1.67 -10.89
C ILE A 146 6.12 2.98 -10.53
N VAL A 147 5.64 3.66 -9.49
CA VAL A 147 6.18 4.93 -9.01
C VAL A 147 6.55 4.79 -7.55
N HIS A 148 7.80 5.06 -7.21
CA HIS A 148 8.25 5.12 -5.83
C HIS A 148 7.65 6.37 -5.17
N GLN A 149 6.86 6.18 -4.11
CA GLN A 149 6.03 7.26 -3.55
C GLN A 149 6.86 8.38 -2.91
N GLU A 150 7.98 8.02 -2.25
CA GLU A 150 8.80 9.00 -1.52
C GLU A 150 9.66 9.85 -2.47
N SER A 151 10.27 9.23 -3.48
CA SER A 151 11.17 9.92 -4.41
C SER A 151 10.45 10.44 -5.67
N GLY A 152 9.21 10.01 -5.92
CA GLY A 152 8.48 10.25 -7.16
C GLY A 152 9.08 9.56 -8.39
N HIS A 153 10.11 8.72 -8.21
CA HIS A 153 10.82 8.07 -9.31
C HIS A 153 9.93 7.04 -10.00
N LYS A 154 9.90 7.07 -11.33
CA LYS A 154 9.17 6.09 -12.15
C LYS A 154 10.11 4.97 -12.55
N VAL A 155 9.79 3.75 -12.16
CA VAL A 155 10.64 2.58 -12.45
C VAL A 155 10.65 2.30 -13.95
N ILE A 156 11.84 2.20 -14.55
CA ILE A 156 12.01 1.92 -15.99
C ILE A 156 12.62 0.53 -16.14
N PHE A 157 11.89 -0.36 -16.81
CA PHE A 157 12.38 -1.70 -17.17
C PHE A 157 12.88 -1.72 -18.61
N LEU A 158 14.10 -2.22 -18.81
CA LEU A 158 14.63 -2.68 -20.09
C LEU A 158 14.62 -4.19 -20.12
N VAL A 159 14.11 -4.77 -21.21
CA VAL A 159 13.96 -6.23 -21.36
C VAL A 159 14.69 -6.67 -22.61
N HIS A 160 15.62 -7.61 -22.46
CA HIS A 160 16.41 -8.19 -23.55
C HIS A 160 16.30 -9.70 -23.54
N SER A 161 15.84 -10.30 -24.64
CA SER A 161 15.91 -11.74 -24.85
C SER A 161 17.34 -12.13 -25.23
N ILE A 162 18.00 -12.92 -24.40
CA ILE A 162 19.39 -13.33 -24.57
C ILE A 162 19.56 -14.84 -24.33
N PRO A 163 20.62 -15.47 -24.86
CA PRO A 163 20.98 -16.83 -24.45
C PRO A 163 21.15 -16.88 -22.93
N ALA A 164 20.54 -17.88 -22.31
CA ALA A 164 20.59 -18.08 -20.87
C ALA A 164 22.04 -18.23 -20.39
N PRO A 165 22.40 -17.65 -19.23
CA PRO A 165 23.74 -17.78 -18.66
C PRO A 165 24.01 -19.18 -18.08
N TRP A 166 23.06 -20.10 -18.15
CA TRP A 166 23.19 -21.50 -17.74
C TRP A 166 23.05 -22.44 -18.93
N MET A 167 23.62 -23.64 -18.81
CA MET A 167 23.54 -24.67 -19.86
C MET A 167 22.22 -25.44 -19.79
N ARG A 168 21.60 -25.66 -20.94
CA ARG A 168 20.40 -26.50 -21.03
C ARG A 168 20.74 -27.97 -20.73
N LEU A 169 19.95 -28.61 -19.85
CA LEU A 169 20.01 -30.06 -19.63
C LEU A 169 19.24 -30.82 -20.71
N LYS A 170 19.71 -32.02 -21.03
CA LYS A 170 18.98 -32.93 -21.92
C LYS A 170 17.75 -33.46 -21.20
N ARG A 171 16.68 -33.74 -21.95
CA ARG A 171 15.43 -34.30 -21.39
C ARG A 171 15.66 -35.52 -20.50
N ARG A 172 16.52 -36.45 -20.93
CA ARG A 172 16.88 -37.65 -20.14
C ARG A 172 17.50 -37.30 -18.78
N GLU A 173 18.29 -36.24 -18.71
CA GLU A 173 18.93 -35.78 -17.47
C GLU A 173 17.89 -35.19 -16.51
N VAL A 174 16.99 -34.36 -17.04
CA VAL A 174 15.86 -33.80 -16.29
C VAL A 174 14.94 -34.90 -15.75
N ASP A 175 14.60 -35.90 -16.58
CA ASP A 175 13.74 -37.02 -16.17
C ASP A 175 14.36 -37.82 -15.01
N ILE A 176 15.69 -37.99 -14.98
CA ILE A 176 16.39 -38.69 -13.89
C ILE A 176 16.45 -37.80 -12.64
N ILE A 177 16.72 -36.50 -12.78
CA ILE A 177 16.68 -35.55 -11.67
C ILE A 177 15.30 -35.57 -11.01
N ASN A 178 14.23 -35.50 -11.81
CA ASN A 178 12.86 -35.54 -11.29
C ASN A 178 12.58 -36.84 -10.51
N LYS A 179 13.03 -37.99 -11.00
CA LYS A 179 12.91 -39.27 -10.29
C LYS A 179 13.65 -39.28 -8.96
N VAL A 180 14.85 -38.71 -8.90
CA VAL A 180 15.63 -38.63 -7.67
C VAL A 180 14.95 -37.71 -6.65
N VAL A 181 14.47 -36.55 -7.08
CA VAL A 181 13.70 -35.63 -6.22
C VAL A 181 12.43 -36.31 -5.71
N ASP A 182 11.69 -37.00 -6.59
CA ASP A 182 10.46 -37.70 -6.22
C ASP A 182 10.66 -38.80 -5.19
N LYS A 183 11.75 -39.57 -5.33
CA LYS A 183 12.13 -40.64 -4.40
C LYS A 183 12.50 -40.12 -3.01
N ARG A 184 12.97 -38.88 -2.93
CA ARG A 184 13.53 -38.27 -1.72
C ARG A 184 12.53 -37.38 -0.98
N PHE A 185 11.29 -37.32 -1.45
CA PHE A 185 10.20 -36.68 -0.74
C PHE A 185 9.49 -37.69 0.16
N ASP A 186 9.36 -37.37 1.44
CA ASP A 186 8.49 -38.08 2.37
C ASP A 186 7.12 -37.39 2.43
N GLU A 187 6.08 -38.11 2.03
CA GLU A 187 4.71 -37.60 1.96
C GLU A 187 4.08 -37.41 3.34
N GLU A 188 4.45 -38.23 4.33
CA GLU A 188 3.88 -38.20 5.67
C GLU A 188 4.39 -36.99 6.45
N SER A 189 5.72 -36.83 6.50
CA SER A 189 6.37 -35.70 7.20
C SER A 189 6.47 -34.43 6.35
N ARG A 190 6.18 -34.51 5.03
CA ARG A 190 6.37 -33.43 4.04
C ARG A 190 7.81 -32.88 4.02
N VAL A 191 8.78 -33.76 4.19
CA VAL A 191 10.21 -33.46 4.17
C VAL A 191 10.78 -33.80 2.80
N LEU A 192 11.51 -32.85 2.19
CA LEU A 192 12.28 -33.10 0.98
C LEU A 192 13.79 -33.13 1.30
N ASP A 193 14.39 -34.33 1.26
CA ASP A 193 15.81 -34.51 1.58
C ASP A 193 16.69 -34.57 0.32
N LEU A 194 17.31 -33.46 -0.04
CA LEU A 194 18.27 -33.36 -1.14
C LEU A 194 19.72 -33.34 -0.64
N SER A 195 19.99 -33.86 0.55
CA SER A 195 21.34 -34.00 1.05
C SER A 195 22.18 -34.95 0.19
N ASN A 196 23.47 -34.65 0.03
CA ASN A 196 24.40 -35.45 -0.79
C ASN A 196 23.84 -35.77 -2.19
N PHE A 197 23.19 -34.80 -2.85
CA PHE A 197 22.37 -35.05 -4.04
C PHE A 197 23.14 -35.76 -5.16
N HIS A 198 24.41 -35.38 -5.34
CA HIS A 198 25.29 -35.93 -6.36
C HIS A 198 25.64 -37.42 -6.19
N ASP A 199 25.49 -37.96 -4.99
CA ASP A 199 25.85 -39.35 -4.64
C ASP A 199 24.67 -40.32 -4.82
N ASP A 200 23.50 -39.86 -5.27
CA ASP A 200 22.36 -40.76 -5.49
C ASP A 200 22.69 -41.88 -6.49
N ASN A 201 22.27 -43.10 -6.15
CA ASN A 201 22.48 -44.30 -6.96
C ASN A 201 21.96 -44.16 -8.39
N GLU A 202 20.90 -43.38 -8.63
CA GLU A 202 20.40 -43.12 -9.99
C GLU A 202 21.40 -42.34 -10.85
N PHE A 203 22.26 -41.52 -10.25
CA PHE A 203 23.30 -40.79 -10.96
C PHE A 203 24.57 -41.63 -11.08
N THR A 204 25.04 -42.22 -9.98
CA THR A 204 26.31 -42.96 -9.94
C THR A 204 26.29 -44.22 -10.80
N SER A 205 25.19 -45.00 -10.77
CA SER A 205 25.04 -46.21 -11.61
C SER A 205 25.04 -45.93 -13.11
N ARG A 206 24.68 -44.70 -13.50
CA ARG A 206 24.62 -44.24 -14.90
C ARG A 206 25.86 -43.44 -15.31
N ASN A 207 26.84 -43.32 -14.42
CA ASN A 207 28.03 -42.48 -14.60
C ASN A 207 27.67 -41.01 -14.93
N MET A 208 26.66 -40.47 -14.27
CA MET A 208 26.15 -39.10 -14.47
C MET A 208 26.58 -38.20 -13.31
N VAL A 209 27.17 -37.04 -13.63
CA VAL A 209 27.65 -36.08 -12.62
C VAL A 209 26.64 -34.94 -12.44
N MET A 210 25.62 -35.19 -11.62
CA MET A 210 24.54 -34.24 -11.31
C MET A 210 24.78 -33.55 -9.96
N GLN A 211 25.49 -32.43 -10.00
CA GLN A 211 25.80 -31.63 -8.82
C GLN A 211 24.83 -30.47 -8.73
N ILE A 212 24.16 -30.34 -7.59
CA ILE A 212 23.20 -29.24 -7.36
C ILE A 212 23.87 -27.86 -7.31
N THR A 213 25.20 -27.80 -7.18
CA THR A 213 26.01 -26.57 -7.33
C THR A 213 25.97 -26.00 -8.75
N LYS A 214 25.64 -26.81 -9.76
CA LYS A 214 25.49 -26.35 -11.14
C LYS A 214 24.10 -25.73 -11.29
N GLY A 215 24.04 -24.48 -11.75
CA GLY A 215 22.79 -23.72 -11.85
C GLY A 215 21.69 -24.42 -12.65
N ASN A 216 22.03 -25.13 -13.72
CA ASN A 216 21.06 -25.88 -14.51
C ASN A 216 20.48 -27.11 -13.80
N VAL A 217 21.26 -27.79 -12.97
CA VAL A 217 20.78 -28.89 -12.12
C VAL A 217 19.87 -28.34 -11.03
N MET A 218 20.29 -27.26 -10.36
CA MET A 218 19.46 -26.57 -9.37
C MET A 218 18.12 -26.11 -9.97
N LEU A 219 18.12 -25.49 -11.15
CA LEU A 219 16.89 -25.05 -11.82
C LEU A 219 15.96 -26.22 -12.12
N ALA A 220 16.47 -27.36 -12.59
CA ALA A 220 15.64 -28.56 -12.82
C ALA A 220 15.03 -29.10 -11.52
N VAL A 221 15.78 -29.08 -10.41
CA VAL A 221 15.27 -29.45 -9.08
C VAL A 221 14.17 -28.48 -8.64
N LEU A 222 14.39 -27.17 -8.78
CA LEU A 222 13.44 -26.13 -8.43
C LEU A 222 12.14 -26.24 -9.23
N ASP A 223 12.24 -26.53 -10.52
CA ASP A 223 11.08 -26.78 -11.38
C ASP A 223 10.25 -27.96 -10.88
N ARG A 224 10.90 -29.02 -10.42
CA ARG A 224 10.19 -30.17 -9.85
C ARG A 224 9.54 -29.86 -8.50
N ILE A 225 10.20 -29.05 -7.66
CA ILE A 225 9.63 -28.58 -6.39
C ILE A 225 8.40 -27.72 -6.66
N ASP A 226 8.49 -26.77 -7.58
CA ASP A 226 7.38 -25.88 -7.96
C ASP A 226 6.18 -26.63 -8.53
N ASP A 227 6.42 -27.67 -9.33
CA ASP A 227 5.37 -28.50 -9.93
C ASP A 227 4.62 -29.38 -8.91
N LYS A 228 5.33 -29.99 -7.95
CA LYS A 228 4.75 -31.05 -7.09
C LYS A 228 4.93 -30.87 -5.58
N TYR A 229 6.01 -30.22 -5.13
CA TYR A 229 6.42 -30.19 -3.72
C TYR A 229 6.48 -28.78 -3.12
N GLY A 230 5.72 -27.84 -3.66
CA GLY A 230 5.66 -26.46 -3.13
C GLY A 230 5.11 -26.37 -1.71
N ASN A 231 4.39 -27.41 -1.24
CA ASN A 231 3.84 -27.55 0.10
C ASN A 231 4.76 -28.27 1.10
N ALA A 232 6.01 -28.56 0.73
CA ALA A 232 7.00 -29.14 1.64
C ALA A 232 7.19 -28.24 2.87
N VAL A 233 7.31 -28.85 4.05
CA VAL A 233 7.48 -28.15 5.33
C VAL A 233 8.96 -28.08 5.72
N ALA A 234 9.75 -29.08 5.34
CA ALA A 234 11.19 -29.10 5.55
C ALA A 234 11.93 -29.41 4.25
N LEU A 235 13.08 -28.76 4.05
CA LEU A 235 13.96 -28.95 2.90
C LEU A 235 15.41 -29.07 3.37
N SER A 236 16.08 -30.18 3.06
CA SER A 236 17.53 -30.30 3.26
C SER A 236 18.29 -30.16 1.95
N LEU A 237 19.29 -29.29 1.95
CA LEU A 237 20.31 -29.13 0.92
C LEU A 237 21.71 -29.40 1.50
N ALA A 238 21.79 -30.18 2.58
CA ALA A 238 23.03 -30.46 3.29
C ALA A 238 24.07 -31.19 2.42
N ASN A 239 25.36 -31.02 2.75
CA ASN A 239 26.46 -31.77 2.14
C ASN A 239 26.57 -31.64 0.61
N ASN A 240 26.12 -30.52 0.04
CA ASN A 240 26.12 -30.31 -1.41
C ASN A 240 27.26 -29.39 -1.90
N ARG A 241 28.13 -28.93 -1.00
CA ARG A 241 29.26 -28.03 -1.29
C ARG A 241 28.82 -26.70 -1.91
N LEU A 242 27.63 -26.21 -1.56
CA LEU A 242 27.10 -24.93 -2.00
C LEU A 242 27.94 -23.79 -1.45
N ARG A 243 28.46 -22.93 -2.34
CA ARG A 243 29.18 -21.68 -1.99
C ARG A 243 28.34 -20.44 -2.22
N HIS A 244 27.55 -20.46 -3.30
CA HIS A 244 26.73 -19.36 -3.75
C HIS A 244 25.28 -19.80 -3.85
N LEU A 245 24.36 -18.97 -3.37
CA LEU A 245 22.93 -19.26 -3.32
C LEU A 245 22.13 -18.53 -4.40
N ASP A 246 22.78 -18.06 -5.47
CA ASP A 246 22.15 -17.26 -6.53
C ASP A 246 20.98 -17.98 -7.24
N PHE A 247 21.14 -19.28 -7.51
CA PHE A 247 20.08 -20.10 -8.08
C PHE A 247 19.08 -20.57 -7.01
N SER A 248 19.57 -20.90 -5.80
CA SER A 248 18.73 -21.27 -4.65
C SER A 248 17.77 -20.15 -4.24
N ALA A 249 18.09 -18.88 -4.53
CA ALA A 249 17.23 -17.73 -4.29
C ALA A 249 15.84 -17.88 -4.93
N ALA A 250 15.70 -18.67 -6.00
CA ALA A 250 14.41 -18.95 -6.63
C ALA A 250 13.49 -19.81 -5.76
N LEU A 251 13.98 -20.39 -4.65
CA LEU A 251 13.14 -21.04 -3.65
C LEU A 251 12.13 -20.07 -3.03
N VAL A 252 12.48 -18.79 -2.87
CA VAL A 252 11.62 -17.80 -2.20
C VAL A 252 10.19 -17.74 -2.77
N PRO A 253 9.98 -17.59 -4.10
CA PRO A 253 8.64 -17.62 -4.67
C PRO A 253 8.01 -19.02 -4.77
N ILE A 254 8.79 -20.11 -4.63
CA ILE A 254 8.36 -21.49 -4.87
C ILE A 254 7.98 -22.20 -3.55
N ALA A 255 8.85 -22.16 -2.56
CA ALA A 255 8.80 -22.93 -1.33
C ALA A 255 8.16 -22.14 -0.18
N LYS A 256 6.91 -21.69 -0.39
CA LYS A 256 6.20 -20.77 0.51
C LYS A 256 5.82 -21.35 1.88
N PHE A 257 5.97 -22.66 2.07
CA PHE A 257 5.58 -23.37 3.29
C PHE A 257 6.76 -24.00 4.04
N VAL A 258 7.98 -23.83 3.53
CA VAL A 258 9.18 -24.39 4.17
C VAL A 258 9.50 -23.61 5.44
N LYS A 259 9.30 -24.29 6.57
CA LYS A 259 9.60 -23.81 7.92
C LYS A 259 10.96 -24.28 8.41
N GLU A 260 11.47 -25.36 7.86
CA GLU A 260 12.77 -25.92 8.23
C GLU A 260 13.68 -26.02 7.01
N LEU A 261 14.83 -25.37 7.09
CA LEU A 261 15.81 -25.37 6.01
C LEU A 261 17.17 -25.82 6.54
N ASP A 262 17.68 -26.90 5.98
CA ASP A 262 18.99 -27.43 6.32
C ASP A 262 20.01 -27.14 5.22
N LEU A 263 20.99 -26.30 5.54
CA LEU A 263 22.12 -25.92 4.70
C LEU A 263 23.45 -26.40 5.30
N SER A 264 23.42 -27.34 6.24
CA SER A 264 24.61 -27.85 6.93
C SER A 264 25.64 -28.44 5.97
N ASN A 265 26.90 -28.42 6.39
CA ASN A 265 28.04 -29.04 5.69
C ASN A 265 28.17 -28.58 4.22
N ASN A 266 27.90 -27.30 3.99
CA ASN A 266 28.15 -26.63 2.72
C ASN A 266 29.42 -25.75 2.83
N LEU A 267 29.66 -24.90 1.83
CA LEU A 267 30.85 -24.05 1.76
C LEU A 267 30.46 -22.57 1.75
N ILE A 268 29.40 -22.21 2.49
CA ILE A 268 28.90 -20.85 2.60
C ILE A 268 29.81 -20.08 3.58
N SER A 269 30.38 -18.97 3.13
CA SER A 269 31.36 -18.20 3.92
C SER A 269 30.91 -16.77 4.25
N PHE A 270 29.80 -16.30 3.68
CA PHE A 270 29.40 -14.91 3.78
C PHE A 270 27.90 -14.76 4.03
N GLU A 271 27.53 -13.87 4.95
CA GLU A 271 26.14 -13.53 5.32
C GLU A 271 25.27 -13.14 4.12
N ARG A 272 25.81 -12.35 3.19
CA ARG A 272 25.12 -11.93 1.95
C ARG A 272 24.56 -13.08 1.10
N GLU A 273 25.07 -14.31 1.27
CA GLU A 273 24.54 -15.48 0.57
C GLU A 273 23.23 -15.93 1.20
N ILE A 274 23.13 -15.89 2.54
CA ILE A 274 21.90 -16.22 3.28
C ILE A 274 20.82 -15.17 3.03
N ASP A 275 21.20 -13.89 2.90
CA ASP A 275 20.29 -12.79 2.53
C ASP A 275 19.56 -13.04 1.20
N LYS A 276 20.11 -13.87 0.30
CA LYS A 276 19.45 -14.21 -0.97
C LYS A 276 18.18 -15.03 -0.75
N LEU A 277 18.12 -15.79 0.34
CA LEU A 277 16.97 -16.58 0.79
C LEU A 277 16.02 -15.80 1.71
N SER A 278 16.32 -14.52 1.98
CA SER A 278 15.39 -13.65 2.72
C SER A 278 14.03 -13.59 2.01
N GLY A 279 12.99 -13.96 2.75
CA GLY A 279 11.62 -14.09 2.24
C GLY A 279 11.01 -15.48 2.40
N LEU A 280 11.81 -16.52 2.64
CA LEU A 280 11.28 -17.82 3.09
C LEU A 280 10.80 -17.73 4.55
N PRO A 281 9.68 -18.39 4.92
CA PRO A 281 9.17 -18.40 6.28
C PRO A 281 9.89 -19.44 7.17
N VAL A 282 11.22 -19.44 7.16
CA VAL A 282 12.04 -20.41 7.90
C VAL A 282 12.03 -20.08 9.39
N GLU A 283 11.54 -21.02 10.19
CA GLU A 283 11.56 -20.99 11.65
C GLU A 283 12.78 -21.74 12.21
N ARG A 284 13.24 -22.79 11.52
CA ARG A 284 14.38 -23.64 11.90
C ARG A 284 15.43 -23.67 10.79
N LEU A 285 16.65 -23.22 11.10
CA LEU A 285 17.75 -23.14 10.13
C LEU A 285 18.96 -23.93 10.63
N PHE A 286 19.55 -24.76 9.77
CA PHE A 286 20.81 -25.45 10.07
C PHE A 286 21.92 -24.94 9.14
N LEU A 287 23.00 -24.43 9.72
CA LEU A 287 24.18 -23.89 9.06
C LEU A 287 25.48 -24.56 9.51
N GLU A 288 25.44 -25.50 10.46
CA GLU A 288 26.62 -26.20 10.98
C GLU A 288 27.56 -26.69 9.86
N GLY A 289 28.86 -26.64 10.10
CA GLY A 289 29.86 -27.06 9.11
C GLY A 289 30.08 -26.09 7.93
N ASN A 290 29.47 -24.90 7.95
CA ASN A 290 29.79 -23.82 7.01
C ASN A 290 30.81 -22.83 7.62
N ALA A 291 31.67 -22.24 6.79
CA ALA A 291 32.68 -21.26 7.24
C ALA A 291 32.05 -19.97 7.83
N ILE A 292 30.81 -19.65 7.43
CA ILE A 292 30.06 -18.53 8.00
C ILE A 292 29.85 -18.69 9.52
N CYS A 293 29.83 -19.92 10.04
CA CYS A 293 29.69 -20.17 11.48
C CYS A 293 30.81 -19.53 12.30
N GLU A 294 32.02 -19.38 11.74
CA GLU A 294 33.17 -18.74 12.40
C GLU A 294 33.06 -17.21 12.45
N THR A 295 32.23 -16.61 11.58
CA THR A 295 32.04 -15.15 11.53
C THR A 295 31.02 -14.63 12.53
N PHE A 296 30.22 -15.50 13.15
CA PHE A 296 29.22 -15.12 14.13
C PHE A 296 29.84 -14.92 15.51
N THR A 297 30.27 -13.69 15.81
CA THR A 297 30.87 -13.33 17.11
C THR A 297 29.86 -12.92 18.19
N GLN A 298 28.59 -12.68 17.85
CA GLN A 298 27.53 -12.34 18.81
C GLN A 298 26.19 -13.00 18.48
N LYS A 299 25.46 -13.38 19.53
CA LYS A 299 24.09 -13.93 19.47
C LYS A 299 23.05 -12.95 18.88
N ASP A 300 23.41 -11.69 18.65
CA ASP A 300 22.44 -10.67 18.23
C ASP A 300 22.33 -10.52 16.70
N ALA A 301 23.15 -11.24 15.94
CA ALA A 301 23.13 -11.23 14.47
C ALA A 301 22.21 -12.30 13.86
N TYR A 302 21.37 -12.96 14.66
CA TYR A 302 20.52 -14.02 14.14
C TYR A 302 19.41 -13.46 13.25
N LEU A 303 19.41 -13.95 12.02
CA LEU A 303 18.28 -13.98 11.11
C LEU A 303 17.02 -14.45 11.86
N ARG A 304 15.85 -14.07 11.32
CA ARG A 304 14.48 -14.20 11.85
C ARG A 304 13.99 -15.66 12.10
N CYS A 305 14.84 -16.53 12.63
CA CYS A 305 14.57 -17.92 12.96
C CYS A 305 14.49 -18.10 14.49
N ASN A 306 13.75 -19.11 14.93
CA ASN A 306 13.54 -19.43 16.34
C ASN A 306 14.52 -20.51 16.83
N LEU A 307 15.12 -21.26 15.89
CA LEU A 307 16.06 -22.33 16.17
C LEU A 307 17.16 -22.33 15.11
N LEU A 308 18.41 -22.24 15.59
CA LEU A 308 19.62 -22.30 14.76
C LEU A 308 20.50 -23.45 15.24
N ASP A 309 20.83 -24.39 14.36
CA ASP A 309 21.70 -25.54 14.67
C ASP A 309 21.28 -26.32 15.93
N GLY A 310 19.96 -26.47 16.14
CA GLY A 310 19.41 -27.15 17.32
C GLY A 310 19.35 -26.30 18.61
N VAL A 311 19.82 -25.05 18.57
CA VAL A 311 19.81 -24.12 19.70
C VAL A 311 18.64 -23.15 19.55
N GLU A 312 17.80 -23.04 20.58
CA GLU A 312 16.77 -22.00 20.65
C GLU A 312 17.41 -20.61 20.67
N VAL A 313 17.00 -19.76 19.74
CA VAL A 313 17.47 -18.38 19.62
C VAL A 313 16.26 -17.46 19.70
N GLN A 314 16.41 -16.33 20.39
CA GLN A 314 15.41 -15.28 20.30
C GLN A 314 15.58 -14.59 18.94
N PRO A 315 14.57 -14.64 18.05
CA PRO A 315 14.65 -13.94 16.78
C PRO A 315 14.85 -12.45 17.07
N LEU A 316 15.75 -11.79 16.34
CA LEU A 316 15.95 -10.36 16.46
C LEU A 316 14.58 -9.67 16.32
N VAL A 317 14.12 -9.02 17.39
CA VAL A 317 12.92 -8.20 17.39
C VAL A 317 13.19 -7.03 16.46
N THR A 318 12.98 -7.25 15.17
CA THR A 318 12.82 -6.17 14.21
C THR A 318 11.52 -5.52 14.64
N GLU A 319 11.58 -4.25 15.04
CA GLU A 319 10.38 -3.44 15.22
C GLU A 319 9.39 -3.78 14.09
N PRO A 320 8.10 -3.98 14.38
CA PRO A 320 7.12 -4.30 13.35
C PRO A 320 7.33 -3.30 12.22
N ASP A 321 7.61 -3.82 11.02
CA ASP A 321 8.02 -3.03 9.85
C ASP A 321 7.03 -1.86 9.67
N THR A 322 7.35 -0.69 10.25
CA THR A 322 6.44 0.45 10.33
C THR A 322 6.17 1.05 8.95
N LYS A 323 6.90 0.58 7.93
CA LYS A 323 6.70 0.86 6.52
C LYS A 323 5.57 0.03 5.89
N ASN A 324 5.22 -1.11 6.49
CA ASN A 324 4.05 -1.91 6.09
C ASN A 324 2.77 -1.28 6.65
N LYS A 325 2.22 -0.30 5.93
CA LYS A 325 0.91 0.33 6.24
C LYS A 325 -0.27 -0.67 6.30
N ASN A 326 -0.06 -1.93 5.91
CA ASN A 326 -1.04 -3.02 5.98
C ASN A 326 -1.14 -3.70 7.36
N LEU A 327 -0.32 -3.29 8.35
CA LEU A 327 -0.35 -3.87 9.69
C LEU A 327 -1.53 -3.41 10.56
N ILE A 328 -2.19 -2.30 10.21
CA ILE A 328 -3.37 -1.82 10.95
C ILE A 328 -4.60 -2.36 10.23
N PRO A 329 -5.31 -3.36 10.80
CA PRO A 329 -6.53 -3.87 10.19
C PRO A 329 -7.57 -2.76 10.11
N PHE A 330 -8.24 -2.65 8.96
CA PHE A 330 -9.36 -1.74 8.79
C PHE A 330 -10.53 -2.20 9.68
N LYS A 331 -10.97 -1.35 10.61
CA LYS A 331 -12.15 -1.58 11.46
C LYS A 331 -13.31 -0.71 10.98
N ALA A 332 -14.53 -1.23 11.09
CA ALA A 332 -15.76 -0.54 10.70
C ALA A 332 -16.21 0.44 11.80
N GLY A 333 -15.44 1.50 12.00
CA GLY A 333 -15.71 2.50 13.03
C GLY A 333 -15.16 2.12 14.41
N HIS A 334 -15.36 3.00 15.38
CA HIS A 334 -14.95 2.82 16.76
C HIS A 334 -15.92 3.51 17.73
N TYR A 335 -16.38 2.76 18.71
CA TYR A 335 -17.14 3.24 19.87
C TYR A 335 -16.43 2.80 21.16
N PRO A 336 -16.39 3.64 22.20
CA PRO A 336 -15.77 3.30 23.48
C PRO A 336 -16.59 2.30 24.30
N ASN A 337 -17.92 2.33 24.18
CA ASN A 337 -18.86 1.40 24.83
C ASN A 337 -20.22 1.39 24.10
N ASP A 338 -21.08 0.42 24.47
CA ASP A 338 -22.38 0.21 23.82
C ASP A 338 -23.40 1.31 24.10
N GLU A 339 -23.31 1.98 25.25
CA GLU A 339 -24.23 3.07 25.60
C GLU A 339 -24.00 4.29 24.70
N ILE A 340 -22.73 4.63 24.47
CA ILE A 340 -22.34 5.70 23.54
C ILE A 340 -22.67 5.31 22.11
N ARG A 341 -22.50 4.03 21.75
CA ARG A 341 -22.93 3.51 20.46
C ARG A 341 -24.42 3.74 20.23
N LEU A 342 -25.26 3.32 21.16
CA LEU A 342 -26.71 3.49 21.05
C LEU A 342 -27.12 4.97 20.99
N LEU A 343 -26.47 5.83 21.77
CA LEU A 343 -26.68 7.27 21.76
C LEU A 343 -26.34 7.90 20.39
N ILE A 344 -25.15 7.62 19.88
CA ILE A 344 -24.68 8.18 18.61
C ILE A 344 -25.48 7.61 17.44
N ASP A 345 -25.76 6.31 17.41
CA ASP A 345 -26.52 5.68 16.32
C ASP A 345 -27.93 6.27 16.24
N LYS A 346 -28.59 6.48 17.39
CA LYS A 346 -29.88 7.16 17.45
C LYS A 346 -29.79 8.60 16.95
N PHE A 347 -28.75 9.34 17.34
CA PHE A 347 -28.52 10.71 16.86
C PHE A 347 -28.28 10.74 15.35
N VAL A 348 -27.39 9.91 14.82
CA VAL A 348 -27.01 9.86 13.41
C VAL A 348 -28.22 9.49 12.55
N ALA A 349 -28.97 8.45 12.93
CA ALA A 349 -30.18 8.04 12.23
C ALA A 349 -31.21 9.18 12.17
N GLY A 350 -31.56 9.77 13.32
CA GLY A 350 -32.54 10.86 13.37
C GLY A 350 -32.06 12.14 12.68
N TYR A 351 -30.76 12.45 12.76
CA TYR A 351 -30.17 13.60 12.09
C TYR A 351 -30.32 13.47 10.57
N PHE A 352 -29.90 12.34 9.99
CA PHE A 352 -29.94 12.14 8.54
C PHE A 352 -31.36 11.88 8.00
N GLU A 353 -32.27 11.34 8.82
CA GLU A 353 -33.69 11.26 8.48
C GLU A 353 -34.29 12.65 8.22
N ILE A 354 -34.01 13.62 9.09
CA ILE A 354 -34.45 15.01 8.89
C ILE A 354 -33.67 15.66 7.74
N TYR A 355 -32.36 15.40 7.64
CA TYR A 355 -31.47 16.02 6.67
C TYR A 355 -31.82 15.66 5.22
N ASP A 356 -32.14 14.39 4.97
CA ASP A 356 -32.49 13.82 3.66
C ASP A 356 -33.99 13.66 3.44
N GLY A 357 -34.81 14.13 4.39
CA GLY A 357 -36.26 14.02 4.32
C GLY A 357 -36.87 14.61 3.04
N PRO A 358 -38.15 14.34 2.76
CA PRO A 358 -38.82 14.82 1.54
C PRO A 358 -38.67 16.33 1.38
N HIS A 359 -38.01 16.75 0.29
CA HIS A 359 -37.54 18.12 0.11
C HIS A 359 -36.55 18.60 1.20
N GLY A 360 -35.41 17.90 1.33
CA GLY A 360 -34.37 18.13 2.35
C GLY A 360 -34.05 19.60 2.69
N GLN A 361 -34.06 20.48 1.69
CA GLN A 361 -33.86 21.93 1.90
C GLN A 361 -34.86 22.56 2.89
N LYS A 362 -36.10 22.05 2.96
CA LYS A 362 -37.12 22.50 3.90
C LYS A 362 -37.00 21.79 5.25
N THR A 363 -36.86 20.47 5.26
CA THR A 363 -36.83 19.66 6.49
C THR A 363 -35.60 19.98 7.36
N ARG A 364 -34.46 20.30 6.74
CA ARG A 364 -33.24 20.76 7.45
C ARG A 364 -33.45 21.97 8.36
N ARG A 365 -34.53 22.75 8.18
CA ARG A 365 -34.86 23.86 9.10
C ARG A 365 -35.18 23.36 10.52
N SER A 366 -35.73 22.16 10.64
CA SER A 366 -36.07 21.53 11.91
C SER A 366 -34.83 21.06 12.68
N LEU A 367 -33.68 20.90 12.00
CA LEU A 367 -32.42 20.55 12.66
C LEU A 367 -31.95 21.65 13.61
N ARG A 368 -32.47 22.88 13.51
CA ARG A 368 -32.20 23.98 14.45
C ARG A 368 -32.30 23.52 15.90
N ASP A 369 -33.27 22.66 16.22
CA ASP A 369 -33.56 22.27 17.59
C ASP A 369 -32.49 21.31 18.17
N LEU A 370 -31.59 20.79 17.34
CA LEU A 370 -30.42 19.99 17.75
C LEU A 370 -29.18 20.84 18.07
N TYR A 371 -29.17 22.12 17.68
CA TYR A 371 -28.05 23.03 17.90
C TYR A 371 -28.35 23.97 19.07
N ASP A 372 -27.30 24.37 19.77
CA ASP A 372 -27.37 25.47 20.72
C ASP A 372 -27.76 26.77 20.02
N THR A 373 -28.52 27.60 20.72
CA THR A 373 -29.10 28.82 20.15
C THR A 373 -28.04 29.79 19.67
N ASP A 374 -26.95 29.93 20.43
CA ASP A 374 -25.93 30.97 20.19
C ASP A 374 -24.52 30.39 20.04
N ALA A 375 -24.18 29.32 20.79
CA ALA A 375 -22.81 28.81 20.85
C ALA A 375 -22.42 27.95 19.64
N SER A 376 -23.40 27.32 18.97
CA SER A 376 -23.12 26.36 17.91
C SER A 376 -22.46 26.98 16.69
N GLN A 377 -21.61 26.21 16.03
CA GLN A 377 -20.95 26.65 14.80
C GLN A 377 -21.00 25.55 13.73
N PHE A 378 -21.26 25.97 12.49
CA PHE A 378 -21.20 25.11 11.31
C PHE A 378 -20.22 25.63 10.28
N THR A 379 -19.39 24.74 9.74
CA THR A 379 -18.55 25.00 8.58
C THR A 379 -18.66 23.87 7.56
N LEU A 380 -18.50 24.23 6.28
CA LEU A 380 -18.46 23.29 5.16
C LEU A 380 -17.15 23.44 4.42
N THR A 381 -16.51 22.35 4.03
CA THR A 381 -15.37 22.36 3.11
C THR A 381 -15.61 21.36 1.98
N ILE A 382 -15.43 21.80 0.74
CA ILE A 382 -15.37 20.90 -0.41
C ILE A 382 -13.97 20.93 -1.02
N SER A 383 -13.39 19.75 -1.21
CA SER A 383 -12.09 19.58 -1.88
C SER A 383 -11.91 18.14 -2.35
N ASN A 384 -10.88 17.87 -3.16
CA ASN A 384 -10.52 16.50 -3.53
C ASN A 384 -9.67 15.86 -2.43
N LEU A 385 -9.92 14.58 -2.15
CA LEU A 385 -9.08 13.78 -1.24
C LEU A 385 -7.62 13.75 -1.71
N VAL A 386 -6.70 13.71 -0.75
CA VAL A 386 -5.25 13.68 -0.98
C VAL A 386 -4.87 12.46 -1.85
N GLY A 387 -3.96 12.65 -2.80
CA GLY A 387 -3.47 11.59 -3.69
C GLY A 387 -4.33 11.33 -4.93
N LEU A 388 -5.36 12.13 -5.19
CA LEU A 388 -6.14 12.07 -6.43
C LEU A 388 -5.51 12.90 -7.56
N LYS A 389 -5.57 12.37 -8.79
CA LYS A 389 -5.55 13.21 -10.00
C LYS A 389 -6.83 14.05 -9.97
N HIS A 390 -6.78 15.29 -10.46
CA HIS A 390 -7.92 16.22 -10.43
C HIS A 390 -9.21 15.55 -10.91
N GLN A 391 -10.08 15.20 -9.96
CA GLN A 391 -11.36 14.57 -10.23
C GLN A 391 -12.43 15.67 -10.22
N ARG A 392 -13.24 15.69 -11.27
CA ARG A 392 -14.35 16.64 -11.39
C ARG A 392 -15.54 16.09 -10.60
N TYR A 393 -16.22 16.99 -9.89
CA TYR A 393 -17.52 16.67 -9.29
C TYR A 393 -18.52 16.32 -10.39
N HIS A 394 -19.53 15.50 -10.07
CA HIS A 394 -20.47 15.00 -11.08
C HIS A 394 -21.34 16.11 -11.71
N SER A 395 -21.52 17.24 -11.01
CA SER A 395 -22.27 18.41 -11.49
C SER A 395 -21.57 19.70 -11.11
N ASP A 396 -21.23 20.52 -12.11
CA ASP A 396 -20.62 21.84 -11.87
C ASP A 396 -21.56 22.76 -11.09
N LYS A 397 -22.86 22.74 -11.42
CA LYS A 397 -23.87 23.58 -10.76
C LYS A 397 -23.94 23.28 -9.26
N ILE A 398 -23.88 22.01 -8.89
CA ILE A 398 -23.91 21.59 -7.49
C ILE A 398 -22.58 21.89 -6.82
N TYR A 399 -21.47 21.56 -7.48
CA TYR A 399 -20.13 21.90 -6.99
C TYR A 399 -19.98 23.39 -6.67
N TYR A 400 -20.48 24.28 -7.54
CA TYR A 400 -20.47 25.71 -7.29
C TYR A 400 -21.31 26.12 -6.06
N GLN A 401 -22.41 25.44 -5.75
CA GLN A 401 -23.19 25.74 -4.54
C GLN A 401 -22.38 25.44 -3.28
N TYR A 402 -21.71 24.28 -3.23
CA TYR A 402 -20.81 23.96 -2.12
C TYR A 402 -19.62 24.91 -2.06
N LEU A 403 -19.03 25.25 -3.22
CA LEU A 403 -17.85 26.12 -3.29
C LEU A 403 -18.11 27.53 -2.73
N GLN A 404 -19.33 28.07 -2.89
CA GLN A 404 -19.69 29.37 -2.32
C GLN A 404 -19.69 29.37 -0.79
N MET A 405 -19.98 28.22 -0.17
CA MET A 405 -20.00 28.04 1.28
C MET A 405 -18.70 27.45 1.83
N SER A 406 -17.79 27.01 0.96
CA SER A 406 -16.57 26.29 1.33
C SER A 406 -15.61 27.15 2.16
N HIS A 407 -15.27 26.70 3.36
CA HIS A 407 -14.35 27.34 4.30
C HIS A 407 -12.98 26.66 4.28
N ASN A 408 -12.38 26.54 3.09
CA ASN A 408 -11.04 25.96 2.95
C ASN A 408 -9.95 27.03 3.13
N LEU A 409 -9.33 27.05 4.32
CA LEU A 409 -8.29 28.02 4.69
C LEU A 409 -6.99 27.88 3.87
N LEU A 410 -6.72 26.71 3.28
CA LEU A 410 -5.50 26.47 2.50
C LEU A 410 -5.61 26.97 1.06
N THR A 411 -6.78 26.82 0.44
CA THR A 411 -6.98 27.18 -0.97
C THR A 411 -7.31 28.65 -1.16
N HIS A 412 -7.86 29.30 -0.12
CA HIS A 412 -8.30 30.67 -0.22
C HIS A 412 -7.54 31.62 0.69
N LYS A 413 -6.72 32.48 0.09
CA LYS A 413 -6.16 33.68 0.73
C LYS A 413 -7.25 34.75 0.89
N PHE A 414 -8.26 34.46 1.69
CA PHE A 414 -9.32 35.42 2.01
C PHE A 414 -8.86 36.41 3.07
N SER A 415 -9.39 37.63 3.03
CA SER A 415 -9.35 38.51 4.21
C SER A 415 -10.09 37.84 5.38
N SER A 416 -9.71 38.13 6.62
CA SER A 416 -10.38 37.58 7.83
C SER A 416 -11.90 37.72 7.76
N ARG A 417 -12.41 38.85 7.25
CA ARG A 417 -13.84 39.13 7.05
C ARG A 417 -14.55 38.14 6.11
N SER A 418 -13.88 37.69 5.05
CA SER A 418 -14.46 36.72 4.11
C SER A 418 -14.41 35.28 4.64
N SER A 419 -13.50 34.99 5.57
CA SER A 419 -13.42 33.72 6.30
C SER A 419 -14.53 33.62 7.34
N GLU A 420 -14.73 34.67 8.15
CA GLU A 420 -15.80 34.75 9.16
C GLU A 420 -17.20 34.62 8.55
N ALA A 421 -17.43 35.20 7.37
CA ALA A 421 -18.71 35.13 6.67
C ALA A 421 -19.10 33.72 6.19
N ARG A 422 -18.19 32.73 6.22
CA ARG A 422 -18.45 31.34 5.82
C ARG A 422 -18.64 30.38 7.00
N VAL A 423 -18.66 30.93 8.22
CA VAL A 423 -19.02 30.19 9.43
C VAL A 423 -20.44 30.60 9.80
N ALA A 424 -21.36 29.63 9.89
CA ALA A 424 -22.71 29.90 10.39
C ALA A 424 -22.71 29.74 11.92
N ARG A 425 -23.25 30.73 12.64
CA ARG A 425 -23.22 30.77 14.11
C ARG A 425 -24.63 30.76 14.69
N GLY A 426 -24.80 29.95 15.73
CA GLY A 426 -26.09 29.74 16.38
C GLY A 426 -27.06 28.92 15.52
N SER A 427 -28.03 28.31 16.19
CA SER A 427 -28.94 27.34 15.57
C SER A 427 -29.67 27.87 14.33
N ARG A 428 -30.06 29.16 14.33
CA ARG A 428 -30.83 29.77 13.24
C ARG A 428 -30.01 29.93 11.96
N GLU A 429 -28.79 30.45 12.04
CA GLU A 429 -27.94 30.62 10.85
C GLU A 429 -27.52 29.27 10.29
N ILE A 430 -27.23 28.31 11.17
CA ILE A 430 -26.89 26.94 10.79
C ILE A 430 -28.05 26.32 9.99
N ALA A 431 -29.27 26.39 10.51
CA ALA A 431 -30.45 25.89 9.79
C ALA A 431 -30.62 26.54 8.41
N VAL A 432 -30.38 27.84 8.28
CA VAL A 432 -30.39 28.55 6.99
C VAL A 432 -29.28 28.06 6.06
N ALA A 433 -28.07 27.85 6.58
CA ALA A 433 -26.94 27.31 5.82
C ALA A 433 -27.24 25.90 5.29
N LEU A 434 -27.73 25.00 6.14
CA LEU A 434 -28.08 23.63 5.76
C LEU A 434 -29.22 23.60 4.72
N SER A 435 -30.21 24.49 4.84
CA SER A 435 -31.30 24.64 3.86
C SER A 435 -30.83 25.10 2.47
N LYS A 436 -29.70 25.80 2.37
CA LYS A 436 -29.13 26.24 1.08
C LYS A 436 -28.38 25.13 0.34
N LEU A 437 -27.99 24.07 1.05
CA LEU A 437 -27.29 22.95 0.44
C LEU A 437 -28.22 22.20 -0.53
N PRO A 438 -27.69 21.55 -1.57
CA PRO A 438 -28.46 20.67 -2.44
C PRO A 438 -29.24 19.61 -1.65
N THR A 439 -30.37 19.16 -2.18
CA THR A 439 -31.02 17.94 -1.70
C THR A 439 -30.06 16.77 -1.78
N SER A 440 -30.09 15.87 -0.80
CA SER A 440 -29.18 14.74 -0.69
C SER A 440 -29.90 13.47 -0.25
N LYS A 441 -29.24 12.34 -0.46
CA LYS A 441 -29.60 11.03 0.08
C LYS A 441 -28.33 10.31 0.51
N HIS A 442 -28.16 10.09 1.80
CA HIS A 442 -27.04 9.35 2.38
C HIS A 442 -27.34 7.85 2.37
N PHE A 443 -26.32 7.04 2.10
CA PHE A 443 -26.43 5.59 2.14
C PHE A 443 -26.10 5.11 3.56
N MET A 444 -27.15 4.89 4.37
CA MET A 444 -27.03 4.56 5.79
C MET A 444 -26.19 3.29 6.05
N ASP A 445 -26.28 2.31 5.16
CA ASP A 445 -25.50 1.05 5.18
C ASP A 445 -24.00 1.25 4.89
N THR A 446 -23.61 2.46 4.48
CA THR A 446 -22.22 2.81 4.18
C THR A 446 -21.60 3.73 5.23
N LEU A 447 -22.33 4.06 6.30
CA LEU A 447 -21.84 4.97 7.32
C LEU A 447 -20.84 4.28 8.25
N LEU A 448 -19.81 5.03 8.61
CA LEU A 448 -18.81 4.68 9.62
C LEU A 448 -18.78 5.78 10.66
N VAL A 449 -18.71 5.40 11.93
CA VAL A 449 -18.64 6.33 13.05
C VAL A 449 -17.37 6.06 13.84
N ASP A 450 -16.57 7.09 14.04
CA ASP A 450 -15.38 7.05 14.90
C ASP A 450 -15.55 8.07 16.02
N VAL A 451 -15.64 7.58 17.26
CA VAL A 451 -15.58 8.42 18.45
C VAL A 451 -14.12 8.72 18.77
N PHE A 452 -13.73 10.00 18.67
CA PHE A 452 -12.34 10.43 18.88
C PHE A 452 -12.16 11.23 20.19
N LEU A 453 -13.25 11.64 20.82
CA LEU A 453 -13.23 12.37 22.08
C LEU A 453 -14.43 11.96 22.93
N PHE A 454 -14.18 11.55 24.17
CA PHE A 454 -15.23 11.23 25.12
C PHE A 454 -14.83 11.73 26.50
N THR A 455 -15.61 12.67 27.05
CA THR A 455 -15.48 13.18 28.41
C THR A 455 -16.85 13.31 29.06
N SER A 456 -16.92 13.69 30.34
CA SER A 456 -18.17 13.96 31.03
C SER A 456 -18.95 15.17 30.49
N GLU A 457 -18.29 16.06 29.73
CA GLU A 457 -18.87 17.33 29.28
C GLU A 457 -19.16 17.36 27.77
N ILE A 458 -18.33 16.68 26.98
CA ILE A 458 -18.42 16.68 25.52
C ILE A 458 -18.07 15.31 24.93
N LEU A 459 -18.71 15.04 23.80
CA LEU A 459 -18.49 13.86 22.97
C LEU A 459 -18.18 14.33 21.55
N GLY A 460 -17.05 13.91 21.02
CA GLY A 460 -16.59 14.20 19.66
C GLY A 460 -16.55 12.93 18.82
N PHE A 461 -17.26 12.95 17.69
CA PHE A 461 -17.31 11.83 16.77
C PHE A 461 -17.37 12.28 15.32
N THR A 462 -16.87 11.42 14.44
CA THR A 462 -16.87 11.64 13.00
C THR A 462 -17.73 10.60 12.32
N VAL A 463 -18.61 11.04 11.43
CA VAL A 463 -19.41 10.19 10.55
C VAL A 463 -18.85 10.28 9.13
N GLN A 464 -18.47 9.15 8.56
CA GLN A 464 -17.99 9.04 7.18
C GLN A 464 -18.94 8.19 6.36
N GLY A 465 -19.08 8.46 5.08
CA GLY A 465 -19.86 7.59 4.22
C GLY A 465 -20.07 8.12 2.82
N LEU A 466 -20.99 7.47 2.11
CA LEU A 466 -21.38 7.82 0.75
C LEU A 466 -22.74 8.51 0.73
N PHE A 467 -22.91 9.42 -0.23
CA PHE A 467 -24.19 10.08 -0.47
C PHE A 467 -24.35 10.47 -1.95
N GLN A 468 -25.58 10.79 -2.33
CA GLN A 468 -25.93 11.45 -3.58
C GLN A 468 -26.51 12.83 -3.29
N ASP A 469 -26.32 13.77 -4.21
CA ASP A 469 -26.88 15.11 -4.11
C ASP A 469 -27.44 15.61 -5.45
N GLY A 470 -28.32 16.61 -5.39
CA GLY A 470 -29.00 17.14 -6.57
C GLY A 470 -30.35 16.50 -6.87
N GLU A 471 -30.53 16.04 -8.10
CA GLU A 471 -31.79 15.49 -8.62
C GLU A 471 -31.90 13.99 -8.30
N LEU A 472 -32.55 13.63 -7.20
CA LEU A 472 -32.58 12.26 -6.67
C LEU A 472 -33.53 11.29 -7.44
N ASP A 473 -33.66 11.48 -8.75
CA ASP A 473 -34.49 10.62 -9.61
C ASP A 473 -33.79 9.26 -9.84
N GLU A 474 -34.46 8.17 -9.51
CA GLU A 474 -33.94 6.81 -9.65
C GLU A 474 -33.63 6.42 -11.12
N SER A 475 -34.20 7.14 -12.09
CA SER A 475 -33.91 6.96 -13.51
C SER A 475 -32.55 7.55 -13.94
N VAL A 476 -31.95 8.39 -13.11
CA VAL A 476 -30.67 9.05 -13.39
C VAL A 476 -29.54 8.36 -12.64
N VAL A 477 -28.59 7.79 -13.38
CA VAL A 477 -27.38 7.19 -12.78
C VAL A 477 -26.47 8.30 -12.25
N GLN A 478 -26.56 8.62 -10.96
CA GLN A 478 -25.70 9.60 -10.30
C GLN A 478 -24.50 8.95 -9.61
N GLN A 479 -23.32 9.54 -9.83
CA GLN A 479 -22.12 9.15 -9.10
C GLN A 479 -22.24 9.56 -7.64
N SER A 480 -22.01 8.60 -6.74
CA SER A 480 -21.94 8.89 -5.30
C SER A 480 -20.72 9.75 -4.99
N SER A 481 -20.88 10.68 -4.06
CA SER A 481 -19.80 11.43 -3.46
C SER A 481 -19.52 10.89 -2.06
N CYS A 482 -18.38 11.25 -1.49
CA CYS A 482 -18.03 10.91 -0.13
C CYS A 482 -18.10 12.14 0.77
N PHE A 483 -18.47 11.91 2.02
CA PHE A 483 -18.48 12.96 3.02
C PHE A 483 -17.80 12.48 4.30
N THR A 484 -17.34 13.44 5.07
CA THR A 484 -16.86 13.27 6.43
C THR A 484 -17.46 14.40 7.24
N ARG A 485 -18.24 14.07 8.27
CA ARG A 485 -18.90 15.05 9.11
C ARG A 485 -18.50 14.85 10.55
N THR A 486 -17.90 15.88 11.15
CA THR A 486 -17.42 15.84 12.53
C THR A 486 -18.35 16.64 13.42
N PHE A 487 -18.82 16.00 14.48
CA PHE A 487 -19.67 16.61 15.49
C PHE A 487 -18.93 16.68 16.83
N ILE A 488 -19.10 17.79 17.53
CA ILE A 488 -18.86 17.89 18.97
C ILE A 488 -20.20 18.18 19.61
N VAL A 489 -20.64 17.30 20.49
CA VAL A 489 -21.92 17.40 21.18
C VAL A 489 -21.72 17.45 22.68
N THR A 490 -22.67 18.05 23.39
CA THR A 490 -22.75 18.04 24.85
C THR A 490 -24.04 17.32 25.28
N PRO A 491 -24.01 16.50 26.34
CA PRO A 491 -25.20 15.81 26.83
C PRO A 491 -26.22 16.79 27.42
N ARG A 492 -27.51 16.45 27.27
CA ARG A 492 -28.65 17.07 27.95
C ARG A 492 -29.39 16.03 28.79
N ALA A 493 -30.39 16.49 29.55
CA ALA A 493 -31.30 15.61 30.27
C ALA A 493 -31.92 14.56 29.34
N GLU A 494 -32.31 13.41 29.92
CA GLU A 494 -33.02 12.32 29.21
C GLU A 494 -32.25 11.68 28.04
N GLY A 495 -30.91 11.75 28.07
CA GLY A 495 -30.06 11.16 27.03
C GLY A 495 -30.15 11.89 25.69
N ALA A 496 -30.64 13.13 25.67
CA ALA A 496 -30.55 14.01 24.51
C ALA A 496 -29.14 14.60 24.38
N VAL A 497 -28.77 15.07 23.19
CA VAL A 497 -27.51 15.76 22.94
C VAL A 497 -27.74 17.07 22.21
N THR A 498 -26.81 18.00 22.34
CA THR A 498 -26.80 19.26 21.57
C THR A 498 -25.48 19.46 20.87
N VAL A 499 -25.56 19.83 19.60
CA VAL A 499 -24.40 20.01 18.74
C VAL A 499 -23.78 21.37 18.99
N LEU A 500 -22.54 21.40 19.47
CA LEU A 500 -21.74 22.61 19.67
C LEU A 500 -20.89 22.95 18.44
N SER A 501 -20.35 21.92 17.78
CA SER A 501 -19.57 22.09 16.55
C SER A 501 -19.99 21.07 15.52
N ASP A 502 -20.14 21.52 14.28
CA ASP A 502 -20.50 20.70 13.13
C ASP A 502 -19.65 21.09 11.93
N GLN A 503 -18.81 20.17 11.48
CA GLN A 503 -17.89 20.39 10.37
C GLN A 503 -18.19 19.36 9.28
N LEU A 504 -18.61 19.84 8.11
CA LEU A 504 -18.90 18.99 6.96
C LEU A 504 -17.82 19.10 5.90
N PHE A 505 -17.14 17.99 5.62
CA PHE A 505 -16.23 17.84 4.49
C PHE A 505 -16.88 17.01 3.39
N ILE A 506 -16.78 17.48 2.14
CA ILE A 506 -17.32 16.81 0.95
C ILE A 506 -16.19 16.61 -0.07
N SER A 507 -16.17 15.44 -0.70
CA SER A 507 -15.24 15.16 -1.78
C SER A 507 -15.86 14.27 -2.88
N SER A 508 -15.40 14.47 -4.10
CA SER A 508 -15.65 13.52 -5.18
C SER A 508 -14.84 12.24 -4.94
N ALA A 509 -15.41 11.09 -5.31
CA ALA A 509 -14.73 9.80 -5.21
C ALA A 509 -14.74 9.09 -6.56
N SER A 510 -13.64 8.43 -6.93
CA SER A 510 -13.58 7.62 -8.15
C SER A 510 -14.34 6.31 -7.96
N SER A 511 -14.83 5.73 -9.05
CA SER A 511 -15.53 4.45 -9.02
C SER A 511 -14.67 3.37 -8.36
N GLU A 512 -13.36 3.33 -8.62
CA GLU A 512 -12.43 2.37 -8.02
C GLU A 512 -12.33 2.54 -6.50
N ARG A 513 -12.34 3.79 -6.02
CA ARG A 513 -12.29 4.09 -4.58
C ARG A 513 -13.59 3.73 -3.89
N ILE A 514 -14.73 4.01 -4.51
CA ILE A 514 -16.05 3.62 -3.97
C ILE A 514 -16.14 2.09 -3.87
N ILE A 515 -15.70 1.37 -4.91
CA ILE A 515 -15.65 -0.11 -4.90
C ILE A 515 -14.73 -0.60 -3.78
N SER A 516 -13.53 -0.02 -3.66
CA SER A 516 -12.56 -0.38 -2.62
C SER A 516 -13.11 -0.14 -1.21
N TYR A 517 -13.77 1.00 -1.00
CA TYR A 517 -14.40 1.35 0.27
C TYR A 517 -15.48 0.34 0.66
N LYS A 518 -16.41 0.03 -0.26
CA LYS A 518 -17.47 -0.97 0.00
C LYS A 518 -16.89 -2.36 0.30
N LYS A 519 -15.81 -2.74 -0.39
CA LYS A 519 -15.12 -4.01 -0.14
C LYS A 519 -14.51 -4.06 1.27
N LEU A 520 -13.78 -3.01 1.67
CA LEU A 520 -13.18 -2.91 3.00
C LEU A 520 -14.25 -2.91 4.10
N LEU A 521 -15.34 -2.18 3.91
CA LEU A 521 -16.48 -2.14 4.84
C LEU A 521 -17.11 -3.53 5.01
N HIS A 522 -17.41 -4.21 3.90
CA HIS A 522 -17.98 -5.55 3.95
C HIS A 522 -17.07 -6.54 4.67
N GLN A 523 -15.76 -6.51 4.38
CA GLN A 523 -14.78 -7.36 5.05
C GLN A 523 -14.73 -7.08 6.57
N ALA A 524 -14.73 -5.82 6.98
CA ALA A 524 -14.69 -5.46 8.39
C ALA A 524 -15.97 -5.88 9.15
N ILE A 525 -17.14 -5.78 8.53
CA ILE A 525 -18.39 -6.24 9.14
C ILE A 525 -18.39 -7.77 9.31
N THR A 526 -17.95 -8.51 8.29
CA THR A 526 -17.88 -9.98 8.34
C THR A 526 -16.89 -10.49 9.40
N HIS A 527 -15.71 -9.87 9.52
CA HIS A 527 -14.72 -10.27 10.52
C HIS A 527 -15.02 -9.72 11.93
N GLY A 528 -15.71 -8.58 12.04
CA GLY A 528 -16.15 -8.01 13.32
C GLY A 528 -17.18 -8.88 14.04
N SER A 529 -18.13 -9.49 13.31
CA SER A 529 -19.14 -10.36 13.93
C SER A 529 -18.57 -11.67 14.47
N GLU A 530 -17.46 -12.16 13.92
CA GLU A 530 -16.73 -13.32 14.49
C GLU A 530 -16.01 -12.97 15.80
N THR A 531 -15.65 -11.70 16.00
CA THR A 531 -14.93 -11.23 17.20
C THR A 531 -15.90 -10.89 18.33
N GLU A 532 -17.04 -10.23 18.04
CA GLU A 532 -18.10 -9.92 19.02
C GLU A 532 -18.75 -11.19 19.63
N LEU A 533 -18.80 -12.31 18.90
CA LEU A 533 -19.28 -13.60 19.42
C LEU A 533 -18.37 -14.21 20.49
N VAL A 534 -17.08 -13.86 20.51
CA VAL A 534 -16.12 -14.36 21.51
C VAL A 534 -16.19 -13.53 22.79
N ASP A 535 -16.35 -12.20 22.67
CA ASP A 535 -16.49 -11.28 23.81
C ASP A 535 -17.86 -11.42 24.50
N ALA A 536 -18.94 -11.66 23.73
CA ALA A 536 -20.28 -11.86 24.28
C ALA A 536 -20.40 -13.15 25.13
N VAL A 537 -19.59 -14.18 24.87
CA VAL A 537 -19.57 -15.43 25.65
C VAL A 537 -18.85 -15.23 27.00
N GLN A 538 -17.94 -14.26 27.12
CA GLN A 538 -17.27 -13.93 28.39
C GLN A 538 -18.09 -12.97 29.27
N ALA A 539 -18.90 -12.07 28.68
CA ALA A 539 -19.70 -11.10 29.44
C ALA A 539 -20.92 -11.70 30.16
N VAL A 540 -21.40 -12.89 29.77
CA VAL A 540 -22.60 -13.52 30.35
C VAL A 540 -22.38 -14.07 31.77
N GLN A 541 -21.15 -14.03 32.31
CA GLN A 541 -20.84 -14.62 33.62
C GLN A 541 -20.92 -13.66 34.83
N ILE A 542 -21.11 -12.34 34.64
CA ILE A 542 -21.13 -11.37 35.75
C ILE A 542 -22.44 -10.59 35.73
N GLY A 543 -23.29 -10.87 36.73
CA GLY A 543 -24.66 -10.41 36.82
C GLY A 543 -24.84 -8.88 36.80
N MET A 544 -25.86 -8.46 36.06
CA MET A 544 -26.48 -7.15 36.11
C MET A 544 -27.08 -6.90 37.49
N ASP A 545 -26.52 -5.94 38.23
CA ASP A 545 -27.24 -4.84 38.88
C ASP A 545 -26.27 -4.13 39.84
N ARG A 546 -26.05 -2.82 39.62
CA ARG A 546 -25.35 -1.82 40.49
C ARG A 546 -23.90 -1.42 40.16
N LEU A 547 -23.56 -1.21 38.88
CA LEU A 547 -22.28 -0.57 38.48
C LEU A 547 -22.53 0.77 37.78
N GLY A 548 -21.63 1.74 37.98
CA GLY A 548 -21.62 3.00 37.24
C GLY A 548 -21.07 2.86 35.82
N PHE A 549 -21.18 3.91 35.00
CA PHE A 549 -20.78 3.99 33.58
C PHE A 549 -19.29 3.65 33.29
N ASP A 550 -18.45 3.49 34.31
CA ASP A 550 -17.03 3.08 34.25
C ASP A 550 -16.81 1.61 34.64
N GLY A 551 -17.87 0.83 34.87
CA GLY A 551 -17.78 -0.51 35.43
C GLY A 551 -17.31 -0.52 36.90
N ALA A 552 -17.16 0.65 37.51
CA ALA A 552 -16.64 0.77 38.86
C ALA A 552 -17.76 0.64 39.91
N PRO A 553 -17.43 0.14 41.12
CA PRO A 553 -18.34 0.15 42.25
C PRO A 553 -18.80 1.58 42.62
N PRO A 554 -19.93 1.73 43.34
CA PRO A 554 -20.36 3.01 43.90
C PRO A 554 -19.23 3.72 44.67
N ALA A 555 -19.22 5.05 44.69
CA ALA A 555 -18.13 5.87 45.25
C ALA A 555 -17.74 5.48 46.69
N GLU A 556 -18.71 5.17 47.54
CA GLU A 556 -18.47 4.70 48.92
C GLU A 556 -17.72 3.37 48.98
N VAL A 557 -18.02 2.45 48.06
CA VAL A 557 -17.35 1.15 47.94
C VAL A 557 -15.93 1.33 47.40
N ARG A 558 -15.73 2.25 46.45
CA ARG A 558 -14.41 2.61 45.93
C ARG A 558 -13.48 3.14 47.03
N GLU A 559 -13.98 4.04 47.87
CA GLU A 559 -13.18 4.56 48.99
C GLU A 559 -12.79 3.47 49.99
N GLN A 560 -13.69 2.52 50.26
CA GLN A 560 -13.40 1.37 51.13
C GLN A 560 -12.38 0.41 50.51
N MET A 561 -12.51 0.10 49.22
CA MET A 561 -11.56 -0.77 48.50
C MET A 561 -10.17 -0.14 48.42
N VAL A 562 -10.08 1.16 48.10
CA VAL A 562 -8.81 1.89 48.13
C VAL A 562 -8.21 1.88 49.53
N LYS A 563 -9.01 2.10 50.58
CA LYS A 563 -8.52 2.06 51.96
C LYS A 563 -7.96 0.68 52.33
N ALA A 564 -8.69 -0.39 52.06
CA ALA A 564 -8.25 -1.76 52.33
C ALA A 564 -7.02 -2.16 51.51
N PHE A 565 -6.96 -1.75 50.23
CA PHE A 565 -5.84 -2.05 49.34
C PHE A 565 -4.56 -1.31 49.75
N ARG A 566 -4.69 -0.09 50.29
CA ARG A 566 -3.57 0.64 50.89
C ARG A 566 -3.05 -0.02 52.15
N GLU A 567 -3.94 -0.53 53.00
CA GLU A 567 -3.54 -1.27 54.20
C GLU A 567 -2.81 -2.58 53.84
N PHE A 568 -3.21 -3.24 52.74
CA PHE A 568 -2.58 -4.45 52.25
C PHE A 568 -1.21 -4.20 51.58
N THR A 569 -1.11 -3.20 50.71
CA THR A 569 0.07 -2.96 49.86
C THR A 569 1.03 -1.88 50.37
N ASN A 570 0.66 -1.13 51.42
CA ASN A 570 1.32 0.10 51.87
C ASN A 570 1.43 1.22 50.79
N MET A 571 0.65 1.14 49.70
CA MET A 571 0.64 2.19 48.68
C MET A 571 -0.04 3.47 49.17
N ASN A 572 0.33 4.60 48.56
CA ASN A 572 -0.41 5.85 48.75
C ASN A 572 -1.76 5.82 48.00
N VAL A 573 -2.67 6.73 48.33
CA VAL A 573 -4.04 6.76 47.76
C VAL A 573 -4.02 6.81 46.24
N GLN A 574 -3.17 7.65 45.66
CA GLN A 574 -3.15 7.87 44.21
C GLN A 574 -2.74 6.60 43.46
N TYR A 575 -1.72 5.88 43.94
CA TYR A 575 -1.28 4.64 43.32
C TYR A 575 -2.23 3.47 43.58
N ALA A 576 -2.82 3.38 44.77
CA ALA A 576 -3.82 2.36 45.08
C ALA A 576 -5.10 2.52 44.23
N THR A 577 -5.59 3.76 44.07
CA THR A 577 -6.74 4.06 43.20
C THR A 577 -6.41 3.77 41.74
N LYS A 578 -5.22 4.14 41.28
CA LYS A 578 -4.80 3.86 39.90
C LYS A 578 -4.69 2.36 39.63
N CYS A 579 -4.03 1.61 40.53
CA CYS A 579 -3.88 0.17 40.39
C CYS A 579 -5.24 -0.54 40.35
N LEU A 580 -6.14 -0.24 41.29
CA LEU A 580 -7.50 -0.79 41.26
C LEU A 580 -8.25 -0.39 39.99
N SER A 581 -8.10 0.85 39.51
CA SER A 581 -8.75 1.31 38.27
C SER A 581 -8.20 0.62 37.02
N ASP A 582 -6.90 0.37 36.95
CA ASP A 582 -6.23 -0.26 35.81
C ASP A 582 -6.60 -1.76 35.69
N PHE A 583 -7.08 -2.37 36.78
CA PHE A 583 -7.56 -3.76 36.85
C PHE A 583 -9.06 -3.87 37.11
N GLU A 584 -9.86 -2.92 36.61
CA GLU A 584 -11.34 -2.97 36.64
C GLU A 584 -11.94 -3.17 38.04
N TRP A 585 -11.26 -2.66 39.08
CA TRP A 585 -11.62 -2.79 40.49
C TRP A 585 -11.65 -4.25 40.99
N ASN A 586 -10.98 -5.17 40.30
CA ASN A 586 -10.79 -6.54 40.77
C ASN A 586 -9.67 -6.61 41.83
N TYR A 587 -10.06 -6.79 43.09
CA TYR A 587 -9.13 -6.74 44.23
C TYR A 587 -8.07 -7.85 44.19
N GLU A 588 -8.43 -9.07 43.78
CA GLU A 588 -7.49 -10.20 43.72
C GLU A 588 -6.49 -10.04 42.58
N ALA A 589 -6.95 -9.61 41.41
CA ALA A 589 -6.07 -9.33 40.27
C ALA A 589 -5.14 -8.15 40.53
N SER A 590 -5.60 -7.13 41.27
CA SER A 590 -4.77 -5.98 41.63
C SER A 590 -3.70 -6.36 42.67
N ALA A 591 -3.98 -7.33 43.53
CA ALA A 591 -3.10 -7.76 44.63
C ALA A 591 -2.07 -8.84 44.25
N ALA A 592 -2.20 -9.41 43.05
CA ALA A 592 -1.26 -10.38 42.47
C ALA A 592 -0.05 -9.69 41.85
#